data_AF-J3TH18-F1
#
_entry.id   AF-J3TH18-F1
#
_cell.length_a   1.000
_cell.length_b   1.000
_cell.length_c   1.000
_cell.angle_alpha   90.00
_cell.angle_beta   90.00
_cell.angle_gamma   90.00
#
_symmetry.space_group_name_H-M   'P 1'
#
loop_
_entity.id
_entity.type
_entity.pdbx_description
1 polymer ?
#
loop_
_entity_poly.entity_id
_entity_poly.type
_entity_poly.pdbx_seq_one_letter_code
_entity_poly.pdbx_strand_id
1 'polypeptide(L)'
;MGNNVIYEKNNTIYKIYSALVSTIRKKNTTLANRKTPYKVWLSEIMLQQTQVKTVVPYFQRFISRFPTVRELAEASLDEVLYLWTGLGYYVRAHNLHKTAKFIYEQHEGKFPEDFDTLFSLPGIGLSTAGAILSLAFDKHYPILDGNVKRVLARYYAIAGWPGKKEIQQRLWWHSKQVTPKKKLRNSIRL
;
A
#
# COMPACT_ATOMS: atom_id res chain seq x y z
N MET A 1 -5.98 31.94 -17.02
CA MET A 1 -7.09 31.19 -16.41
C MET A 1 -6.87 29.67 -16.33
N GLY A 2 -5.65 29.14 -16.53
CA GLY A 2 -5.39 27.67 -16.56
C GLY A 2 -4.93 27.02 -15.25
N ASN A 3 -4.62 27.78 -14.19
CA ASN A 3 -4.01 27.23 -12.98
C ASN A 3 -5.03 26.77 -11.91
N ASN A 4 -6.18 27.46 -11.73
CA ASN A 4 -7.15 27.10 -10.69
C ASN A 4 -7.83 25.74 -10.90
N VAL A 5 -8.05 25.35 -12.17
CA VAL A 5 -8.67 24.05 -12.51
C VAL A 5 -7.73 22.88 -12.17
N ILE A 6 -6.41 23.05 -12.26
CA ILE A 6 -5.42 22.02 -11.91
C ILE A 6 -5.30 21.87 -10.39
N TYR A 7 -5.35 22.99 -9.65
CA TYR A 7 -5.33 22.99 -8.18
C TYR A 7 -6.59 22.35 -7.56
N GLU A 8 -7.79 22.58 -8.09
CA GLU A 8 -9.02 21.91 -7.62
C GLU A 8 -9.08 20.41 -7.96
N LYS A 9 -8.57 20.01 -9.14
CA LYS A 9 -8.48 18.60 -9.56
C LYS A 9 -7.54 17.78 -8.66
N ASN A 10 -6.42 18.35 -8.24
CA ASN A 10 -5.48 17.74 -7.30
C ASN A 10 -6.09 17.51 -5.91
N ASN A 11 -7.03 18.37 -5.49
CA ASN A 11 -7.69 18.27 -4.18
C ASN A 11 -8.75 17.14 -4.12
N THR A 12 -9.40 16.83 -5.26
CA THR A 12 -10.44 15.78 -5.33
C THR A 12 -9.87 14.37 -5.29
N ILE A 13 -8.78 14.10 -6.02
CA ILE A 13 -8.11 12.79 -5.99
C ILE A 13 -7.42 12.58 -4.63
N TYR A 14 -6.86 13.64 -4.03
CA TYR A 14 -6.35 13.58 -2.68
C TYR A 14 -7.45 13.28 -1.65
N LYS A 15 -8.66 13.83 -1.79
CA LYS A 15 -9.82 13.45 -0.97
C LYS A 15 -10.16 11.97 -1.11
N ILE A 16 -10.06 11.39 -2.32
CA ILE A 16 -10.33 9.96 -2.54
C ILE A 16 -9.20 9.06 -2.01
N TYR A 17 -7.94 9.50 -2.14
CA TYR A 17 -6.77 8.86 -1.54
C TYR A 17 -6.85 8.87 -0.01
N SER A 18 -7.20 10.03 0.54
CA SER A 18 -7.50 10.21 1.95
C SER A 18 -8.75 9.43 2.36
N ALA A 19 -9.71 9.16 1.48
CA ALA A 19 -10.89 8.32 1.73
C ALA A 19 -10.52 6.84 1.80
N LEU A 20 -9.57 6.36 0.99
CA LEU A 20 -9.02 5.00 1.05
C LEU A 20 -8.16 4.79 2.30
N VAL A 21 -7.19 5.69 2.52
CA VAL A 21 -6.39 5.73 3.74
C VAL A 21 -7.27 5.99 4.97
N SER A 22 -8.36 6.76 4.85
CA SER A 22 -9.29 7.01 5.95
C SER A 22 -10.36 5.94 6.15
N THR A 23 -10.65 5.11 5.15
CA THR A 23 -11.47 3.89 5.35
C THR A 23 -10.67 2.88 6.18
N ILE A 24 -9.35 2.85 6.00
CA ILE A 24 -8.42 2.14 6.88
C ILE A 24 -8.31 2.84 8.26
N ARG A 25 -8.39 4.19 8.31
CA ARG A 25 -8.34 5.01 9.54
C ARG A 25 -9.61 5.00 10.40
N LYS A 26 -10.81 4.93 9.79
CA LYS A 26 -12.12 5.08 10.47
C LYS A 26 -12.63 3.79 11.10
N LYS A 27 -12.02 2.64 10.84
CA LYS A 27 -12.45 1.32 11.36
C LYS A 27 -11.56 0.73 12.45
N ASN A 28 -10.52 1.43 12.92
CA ASN A 28 -9.63 0.93 13.98
C ASN A 28 -9.43 1.98 15.08
N THR A 29 -10.30 1.92 16.09
CA THR A 29 -10.01 2.46 17.42
C THR A 29 -8.89 1.63 18.08
N THR A 30 -7.97 2.36 18.73
CA THR A 30 -7.02 1.95 19.79
C THR A 30 -5.73 1.14 19.53
N LEU A 31 -5.33 0.77 18.32
CA LEU A 31 -3.94 0.24 18.05
C LEU A 31 -3.11 1.05 17.04
N ALA A 32 -3.61 2.22 16.61
CA ALA A 32 -3.16 2.94 15.43
C ALA A 32 -2.21 4.14 15.70
N ASN A 33 -1.22 4.03 16.60
CA ASN A 33 -0.38 5.19 16.93
C ASN A 33 0.98 5.34 16.22
N ARG A 34 1.45 4.39 15.39
CA ARG A 34 2.56 4.66 14.43
C ARG A 34 2.39 3.85 13.14
N LYS A 35 2.37 4.54 12.00
CA LYS A 35 2.51 3.92 10.66
C LYS A 35 3.96 3.46 10.52
N THR A 36 4.21 2.17 10.73
CA THR A 36 5.53 1.59 10.46
C THR A 36 5.58 1.05 9.03
N PRO A 37 6.75 1.03 8.38
CA PRO A 37 6.92 0.39 7.07
C PRO A 37 6.38 -1.04 7.05
N TYR A 38 6.63 -1.81 8.13
CA TYR A 38 6.11 -3.16 8.32
C TYR A 38 4.58 -3.24 8.21
N LYS A 39 3.85 -2.39 8.95
CA LYS A 39 2.38 -2.38 8.95
C LYS A 39 1.82 -1.95 7.60
N VAL A 40 2.43 -0.97 6.96
CA VAL A 40 2.04 -0.52 5.60
C VAL A 40 2.21 -1.67 4.62
N TRP A 41 3.41 -2.26 4.55
CA TRP A 41 3.71 -3.36 3.65
C TRP A 41 2.77 -4.56 3.85
N LEU A 42 2.59 -5.01 5.08
CA LEU A 42 1.70 -6.13 5.40
C LEU A 42 0.27 -5.87 4.89
N SER A 43 -0.26 -4.66 5.16
CA SER A 43 -1.60 -4.29 4.71
C SER A 43 -1.72 -4.24 3.18
N GLU A 44 -0.68 -3.74 2.50
CA GLU A 44 -0.65 -3.68 1.03
C GLU A 44 -0.66 -5.09 0.42
N ILE A 45 0.15 -6.03 0.93
CA ILE A 45 0.17 -7.41 0.45
C ILE A 45 -1.20 -8.08 0.67
N MET A 46 -1.82 -7.89 1.83
CA MET A 46 -3.15 -8.46 2.11
C MET A 46 -4.24 -7.88 1.21
N LEU A 47 -4.16 -6.58 0.87
CA LEU A 47 -5.15 -5.90 0.02
C LEU A 47 -5.01 -6.23 -1.47
N GLN A 48 -3.93 -6.87 -1.90
CA GLN A 48 -3.81 -7.39 -3.26
C GLN A 48 -4.90 -8.43 -3.54
N GLN A 49 -5.86 -8.10 -4.40
CA GLN A 49 -6.95 -9.02 -4.78
C GLN A 49 -7.84 -9.46 -3.60
N THR A 50 -7.88 -8.70 -2.50
CA THR A 50 -8.76 -8.96 -1.36
C THR A 50 -9.44 -7.66 -0.90
N GLN A 51 -10.71 -7.74 -0.51
CA GLN A 51 -11.48 -6.57 -0.09
C GLN A 51 -11.08 -6.13 1.33
N VAL A 52 -11.11 -4.81 1.58
CA VAL A 52 -10.78 -4.22 2.89
C VAL A 52 -11.55 -4.88 4.04
N LYS A 53 -12.86 -5.11 3.88
CA LYS A 53 -13.70 -5.72 4.92
C LYS A 53 -13.21 -7.11 5.35
N THR A 54 -12.64 -7.86 4.42
CA THR A 54 -12.08 -9.20 4.66
C THR A 54 -10.70 -9.08 5.29
N VAL A 55 -9.87 -8.14 4.85
CA VAL A 55 -8.48 -7.98 5.33
C VAL A 55 -8.42 -7.54 6.79
N VAL A 56 -9.30 -6.64 7.25
CA VAL A 56 -9.24 -6.04 8.60
C VAL A 56 -9.04 -7.08 9.73
N PRO A 57 -9.88 -8.13 9.88
CA PRO A 57 -9.69 -9.11 10.95
C PRO A 57 -8.41 -9.94 10.79
N TYR A 58 -7.94 -10.20 9.57
CA TYR A 58 -6.68 -10.92 9.34
C TYR A 58 -5.48 -10.07 9.73
N PHE A 59 -5.47 -8.81 9.32
CA PHE A 59 -4.41 -7.86 9.67
C PHE A 59 -4.28 -7.72 11.19
N GLN A 60 -5.40 -7.62 11.91
CA GLN A 60 -5.39 -7.57 13.37
C GLN A 60 -4.77 -8.83 13.98
N ARG A 61 -5.18 -10.04 13.56
CA ARG A 61 -4.58 -11.29 14.06
C ARG A 61 -3.09 -11.40 13.73
N PHE A 62 -2.69 -11.03 12.52
CA PHE A 62 -1.28 -11.03 12.11
C PHE A 62 -0.44 -10.08 12.96
N ILE A 63 -0.88 -8.85 13.18
CA ILE A 63 -0.13 -7.88 14.00
C ILE A 63 -0.11 -8.27 15.47
N SER A 64 -1.18 -8.89 15.98
CA SER A 64 -1.18 -9.42 17.35
C SER A 64 -0.16 -10.57 17.51
N ARG A 65 -0.03 -11.44 16.51
CA ARG A 65 0.91 -12.58 16.56
C ARG A 65 2.34 -12.21 16.19
N PHE A 66 2.50 -11.33 15.20
CA PHE A 66 3.77 -10.85 14.65
C PHE A 66 3.79 -9.31 14.73
N PRO A 67 4.12 -8.74 15.90
CA PRO A 67 4.09 -7.28 16.07
C PRO A 67 5.11 -6.54 15.22
N THR A 68 6.24 -7.17 14.90
CA THR A 68 7.30 -6.63 14.05
C THR A 68 7.68 -7.60 12.92
N VAL A 69 8.52 -7.12 12.00
CA VAL A 69 9.05 -7.95 10.91
C VAL A 69 9.93 -9.08 11.43
N ARG A 70 10.57 -8.90 12.60
CA ARG A 70 11.40 -9.93 13.23
C ARG A 70 10.57 -11.15 13.62
N GLU A 71 9.47 -10.96 14.35
CA GLU A 71 8.64 -12.09 14.75
C GLU A 71 8.02 -12.80 13.54
N LEU A 72 7.74 -12.06 12.46
CA LEU A 72 7.29 -12.67 11.20
C LEU A 72 8.41 -13.46 10.50
N ALA A 73 9.66 -13.00 10.57
CA ALA A 73 10.82 -13.65 9.96
C ALA A 73 11.27 -14.91 10.72
N GLU A 74 11.17 -14.90 12.05
CA GLU A 74 11.53 -16.00 12.94
C GLU A 74 10.44 -17.10 12.99
N ALA A 75 9.22 -16.80 12.53
CA ALA A 75 8.11 -17.76 12.49
C ALA A 75 8.36 -18.91 11.51
N SER A 76 7.67 -20.04 11.74
CA SER A 76 7.62 -21.10 10.74
C SER A 76 6.72 -20.69 9.58
N LEU A 77 7.01 -21.20 8.37
CA LEU A 77 6.15 -20.94 7.22
C LEU A 77 4.74 -21.49 7.43
N ASP A 78 4.62 -22.66 8.09
CA ASP A 78 3.32 -23.28 8.37
C ASP A 78 2.45 -22.41 9.28
N GLU A 79 3.05 -21.74 10.27
CA GLU A 79 2.32 -20.80 11.13
C GLU A 79 1.81 -19.58 10.35
N VAL A 80 2.64 -19.04 9.46
CA VAL A 80 2.25 -17.93 8.57
C VAL A 80 1.10 -18.36 7.66
N LEU A 81 1.19 -19.55 7.05
CA LEU A 81 0.15 -20.08 6.17
C LEU A 81 -1.15 -20.37 6.94
N TYR A 82 -1.04 -20.91 8.16
CA TYR A 82 -2.18 -21.14 9.04
C TYR A 82 -2.96 -19.84 9.29
N LEU A 83 -2.28 -18.76 9.68
CA LEU A 83 -2.92 -17.46 9.90
C LEU A 83 -3.46 -16.83 8.60
N TRP A 84 -2.88 -17.16 7.45
CA TRP A 84 -3.32 -16.70 6.12
C TRP A 84 -4.56 -17.43 5.60
N THR A 85 -4.95 -18.56 6.22
CA THR A 85 -6.03 -19.43 5.76
C THR A 85 -7.33 -18.65 5.52
N GLY A 86 -7.85 -18.71 4.29
CA GLY A 86 -9.07 -18.01 3.87
C GLY A 86 -8.85 -16.66 3.16
N LEU A 87 -7.63 -16.11 3.12
CA LEU A 87 -7.31 -14.94 2.27
C LEU A 87 -7.07 -15.31 0.80
N GLY A 88 -6.78 -16.58 0.52
CA GLY A 88 -6.43 -17.06 -0.82
C GLY A 88 -5.10 -16.50 -1.34
N TYR A 89 -4.75 -16.89 -2.58
CA TYR A 89 -3.51 -16.49 -3.25
C TYR A 89 -2.25 -16.68 -2.36
N TYR A 90 -2.03 -17.91 -1.88
CA TYR A 90 -0.99 -18.26 -0.90
C TYR A 90 0.44 -17.90 -1.32
N VAL A 91 0.72 -17.74 -2.61
CA VAL A 91 2.00 -17.20 -3.10
C VAL A 91 2.33 -15.85 -2.44
N ARG A 92 1.32 -15.03 -2.10
CA ARG A 92 1.51 -13.79 -1.34
C ARG A 92 2.05 -14.05 0.06
N ALA A 93 1.53 -15.05 0.77
CA ALA A 93 2.02 -15.43 2.10
C ALA A 93 3.45 -15.97 2.07
N HIS A 94 3.76 -16.81 1.06
CA HIS A 94 5.12 -17.30 0.84
C HIS A 94 6.10 -16.14 0.57
N ASN A 95 5.74 -15.23 -0.32
CA ASN A 95 6.58 -14.07 -0.65
C ASN A 95 6.70 -13.11 0.53
N LEU A 96 5.61 -12.88 1.27
CA LEU A 96 5.61 -12.11 2.51
C LEU A 96 6.64 -12.66 3.49
N HIS A 97 6.61 -13.97 3.75
CA HIS A 97 7.53 -14.60 4.69
C HIS A 97 8.99 -14.57 4.20
N LYS A 98 9.24 -14.88 2.92
CA LYS A 98 10.58 -14.77 2.31
C LYS A 98 11.15 -13.35 2.43
N THR A 99 10.34 -12.35 2.14
CA THR A 99 10.73 -10.95 2.24
C THR A 99 10.93 -10.50 3.68
N ALA A 100 10.13 -10.99 4.64
CA ALA A 100 10.35 -10.72 6.06
C ALA A 100 11.72 -11.23 6.52
N LYS A 101 12.08 -12.46 6.13
CA LYS A 101 13.41 -13.04 6.40
C LYS A 101 14.52 -12.20 5.80
N PHE A 102 14.41 -11.83 4.53
CA PHE A 102 15.40 -10.98 3.87
C PHE A 102 15.59 -9.64 4.59
N ILE A 103 14.49 -8.96 4.95
CA ILE A 103 14.56 -7.67 5.67
C ILE A 103 15.21 -7.84 7.04
N TYR A 104 14.93 -8.95 7.74
CA TYR A 104 15.54 -9.21 9.04
C TYR A 104 17.03 -9.52 8.93
N GLU A 105 17.41 -10.43 8.04
CA GLU A 105 18.78 -10.94 7.89
C GLU A 105 19.72 -9.91 7.23
N GLN A 106 19.26 -9.21 6.20
CA GLN A 106 20.10 -8.32 5.38
C GLN A 106 20.02 -6.84 5.79
N HIS A 107 18.95 -6.45 6.52
CA HIS A 107 18.72 -5.06 6.92
C HIS A 107 18.41 -4.90 8.41
N GLU A 108 18.69 -5.90 9.24
CA GLU A 108 18.48 -5.88 10.70
C GLU A 108 17.04 -5.48 11.09
N GLY A 109 16.05 -5.91 10.29
CA GLY A 109 14.64 -5.60 10.50
C GLY A 109 14.22 -4.18 10.11
N LYS A 110 15.12 -3.37 9.54
CA LYS A 110 14.82 -2.04 9.02
C LYS A 110 14.40 -2.15 7.55
N PHE A 111 13.25 -1.59 7.21
CA PHE A 111 12.80 -1.57 5.82
C PHE A 111 13.72 -0.68 4.99
N PRO A 112 14.13 -1.12 3.78
CA PRO A 112 14.86 -0.27 2.85
C PRO A 112 14.06 0.99 2.51
N GLU A 113 14.79 2.08 2.41
CA GLU A 113 14.26 3.40 2.12
C GLU A 113 14.45 3.80 0.64
N ASP A 114 15.05 2.93 -0.16
CA ASP A 114 15.26 3.11 -1.58
C ASP A 114 14.28 2.25 -2.39
N PHE A 115 13.91 2.76 -3.56
CA PHE A 115 12.90 2.13 -4.40
C PHE A 115 13.39 0.82 -5.01
N ASP A 116 14.62 0.78 -5.50
CA ASP A 116 15.14 -0.35 -6.26
C ASP A 116 15.31 -1.60 -5.38
N THR A 117 15.82 -1.44 -4.16
CA THR A 117 15.89 -2.53 -3.18
C THR A 117 14.49 -3.02 -2.85
N LEU A 118 13.55 -2.14 -2.48
CA LEU A 118 12.17 -2.56 -2.20
C LEU A 118 11.53 -3.30 -3.39
N PHE A 119 11.70 -2.79 -4.60
CA PHE A 119 11.14 -3.38 -5.82
C PHE A 119 11.77 -4.74 -6.18
N SER A 120 13.02 -4.98 -5.77
CA SER A 120 13.68 -6.28 -5.96
C SER A 120 13.14 -7.38 -5.03
N LEU A 121 12.44 -7.02 -3.94
CA LEU A 121 11.99 -7.97 -2.94
C LEU A 121 10.77 -8.80 -3.43
N PRO A 122 10.72 -10.10 -3.10
CA PRO A 122 9.60 -10.96 -3.47
C PRO A 122 8.22 -10.39 -3.08
N GLY A 123 7.32 -10.31 -4.06
CA GLY A 123 5.95 -9.84 -3.84
C GLY A 123 5.79 -8.31 -3.72
N ILE A 124 6.87 -7.53 -3.81
CA ILE A 124 6.81 -6.06 -3.83
C ILE A 124 6.89 -5.58 -5.28
N GLY A 125 5.74 -5.14 -5.81
CA GLY A 125 5.68 -4.49 -7.12
C GLY A 125 5.78 -2.96 -7.02
N LEU A 126 5.79 -2.30 -8.19
CA LEU A 126 5.91 -0.83 -8.34
C LEU A 126 4.96 -0.04 -7.42
N SER A 127 3.69 -0.45 -7.32
CA SER A 127 2.71 0.23 -6.45
C SER A 127 2.99 0.00 -4.96
N THR A 128 3.44 -1.20 -4.57
CA THR A 128 3.69 -1.54 -3.16
C THR A 128 4.97 -0.86 -2.66
N ALA A 129 6.04 -0.83 -3.47
CA ALA A 129 7.23 -0.05 -3.16
C ALA A 129 6.90 1.44 -2.99
N GLY A 130 6.12 2.01 -3.93
CA GLY A 130 5.65 3.38 -3.81
C GLY A 130 4.79 3.65 -2.57
N ALA A 131 3.94 2.70 -2.18
CA ALA A 131 3.11 2.80 -0.98
C ALA A 131 3.96 2.79 0.30
N ILE A 132 4.97 1.91 0.40
CA ILE A 132 5.89 1.88 1.55
C ILE A 132 6.63 3.24 1.66
N LEU A 133 7.24 3.69 0.57
CA LEU A 133 8.02 4.93 0.55
C LEU A 133 7.16 6.16 0.84
N SER A 134 5.94 6.23 0.30
CA SER A 134 5.06 7.38 0.51
C SER A 134 4.36 7.38 1.86
N LEU A 135 3.88 6.24 2.35
CA LEU A 135 3.06 6.17 3.56
C LEU A 135 3.88 6.03 4.85
N ALA A 136 5.06 5.40 4.77
CA ALA A 136 5.91 5.16 5.93
C ALA A 136 7.12 6.09 5.99
N PHE A 137 7.69 6.47 4.84
CA PHE A 137 8.90 7.31 4.75
C PHE A 137 8.62 8.72 4.20
N ASP A 138 7.36 9.07 3.93
CA ASP A 138 6.93 10.39 3.47
C ASP A 138 7.64 10.85 2.17
N LYS A 139 7.98 9.89 1.30
CA LYS A 139 8.61 10.14 -0.01
C LYS A 139 7.57 10.28 -1.13
N HIS A 140 7.92 11.03 -2.17
CA HIS A 140 6.99 11.36 -3.26
C HIS A 140 6.93 10.27 -4.33
N TYR A 141 6.27 9.14 -4.02
CA TYR A 141 6.07 8.04 -4.97
C TYR A 141 4.60 7.86 -5.34
N PRO A 142 4.28 7.70 -6.65
CA PRO A 142 2.93 7.37 -7.09
C PRO A 142 2.57 5.93 -6.71
N ILE A 143 1.28 5.67 -6.51
CA ILE A 143 0.74 4.32 -6.33
C ILE A 143 -0.37 4.04 -7.33
N LEU A 144 -0.61 2.78 -7.64
CA LEU A 144 -1.63 2.37 -8.62
C LEU A 144 -2.19 0.98 -8.29
N ASP A 145 -2.71 0.83 -7.08
CA ASP A 145 -3.40 -0.38 -6.66
C ASP A 145 -4.79 -0.52 -7.34
N GLY A 146 -5.51 -1.60 -7.08
CA GLY A 146 -6.83 -1.83 -7.67
C GLY A 146 -7.84 -0.72 -7.34
N ASN A 147 -7.72 -0.08 -6.17
CA ASN A 147 -8.62 0.99 -5.76
C ASN A 147 -8.32 2.29 -6.50
N VAL A 148 -7.06 2.70 -6.55
CA VAL A 148 -6.58 3.88 -7.27
C VAL A 148 -6.86 3.74 -8.76
N LYS A 149 -6.67 2.55 -9.36
CA LYS A 149 -7.07 2.28 -10.75
C LYS A 149 -8.55 2.59 -10.99
N ARG A 150 -9.46 2.12 -10.13
CA ARG A 150 -10.91 2.38 -10.28
C ARG A 150 -11.24 3.87 -10.15
N VAL A 151 -10.59 4.55 -9.21
CA VAL A 151 -10.78 5.99 -8.98
C VAL A 151 -10.31 6.80 -10.18
N LEU A 152 -9.07 6.59 -10.63
CA LEU A 152 -8.50 7.31 -11.76
C LEU A 152 -9.24 7.00 -13.06
N ALA A 153 -9.64 5.74 -13.27
CA ALA A 153 -10.40 5.35 -14.45
C ALA A 153 -11.76 6.06 -14.52
N ARG A 154 -12.48 6.14 -13.40
CA ARG A 154 -13.76 6.87 -13.33
C ARG A 154 -13.57 8.38 -13.48
N TYR A 155 -12.60 8.92 -12.75
CA TYR A 155 -12.38 10.37 -12.70
C TYR A 155 -11.92 10.96 -14.04
N TYR A 156 -11.02 10.26 -14.73
CA TYR A 156 -10.49 10.66 -16.04
C TYR A 156 -11.24 10.02 -17.21
N ALA A 157 -12.37 9.35 -16.97
CA ALA A 157 -13.15 8.62 -17.97
C ALA A 157 -12.28 7.71 -18.87
N ILE A 158 -11.33 6.99 -18.27
CA ILE A 158 -10.45 6.07 -18.99
C ILE A 158 -11.21 4.76 -19.21
N ALA A 159 -11.74 4.60 -20.42
CA ALA A 159 -12.36 3.36 -20.86
C ALA A 159 -11.32 2.27 -21.15
N GLY A 160 -11.75 1.01 -21.06
CA GLY A 160 -10.95 -0.17 -21.37
C GLY A 160 -10.49 -0.95 -20.14
N TRP A 161 -10.01 -2.18 -20.38
CA TRP A 161 -9.56 -3.08 -19.32
C TRP A 161 -8.20 -2.65 -18.77
N PRO A 162 -8.04 -2.44 -17.44
CA PRO A 162 -6.76 -2.02 -16.84
C PRO A 162 -5.60 -3.02 -16.96
N GLY A 163 -5.86 -4.24 -17.45
CA GLY A 163 -4.82 -5.22 -17.78
C GLY A 163 -4.17 -5.00 -19.15
N LYS A 164 -4.77 -4.19 -20.04
CA LYS A 164 -4.12 -3.77 -21.29
C LYS A 164 -2.99 -2.79 -20.98
N LYS A 165 -1.82 -3.01 -21.60
CA LYS A 165 -0.59 -2.23 -21.37
C LYS A 165 -0.84 -0.73 -21.56
N GLU A 166 -1.59 -0.36 -22.59
CA GLU A 166 -1.89 1.03 -22.94
C GLU A 166 -2.72 1.71 -21.85
N ILE A 167 -3.74 1.00 -21.34
CA ILE A 167 -4.60 1.52 -20.25
C ILE A 167 -3.82 1.61 -18.94
N GLN A 168 -2.98 0.61 -18.64
CA GLN A 168 -2.14 0.62 -17.47
C GLN A 168 -1.14 1.79 -17.49
N GLN A 169 -0.52 2.07 -18.63
CA GLN A 169 0.39 3.22 -18.81
C GLN A 169 -0.33 4.55 -18.63
N ARG A 170 -1.54 4.72 -19.19
CA ARG A 170 -2.36 5.92 -18.98
C ARG A 170 -2.69 6.12 -17.51
N LEU A 171 -3.11 5.07 -16.81
CA LEU A 171 -3.41 5.14 -15.37
C LEU A 171 -2.17 5.51 -14.55
N TRP A 172 -1.00 4.95 -14.88
CA TRP A 172 0.27 5.33 -14.23
C TRP A 172 0.66 6.78 -14.50
N TRP A 173 0.46 7.25 -15.73
CA TRP A 173 0.70 8.66 -16.07
C TRP A 173 -0.16 9.57 -15.21
N HIS A 174 -1.47 9.32 -15.11
CA HIS A 174 -2.36 10.11 -14.27
C HIS A 174 -1.98 10.02 -12.79
N SER A 175 -1.65 8.83 -12.29
CA SER A 175 -1.18 8.64 -10.90
C SER A 175 0.04 9.52 -10.59
N LYS A 176 1.02 9.58 -11.51
CA LYS A 176 2.18 10.48 -11.39
C LYS A 176 1.79 11.96 -11.35
N GLN A 177 0.87 12.40 -12.21
CA GLN A 177 0.48 13.81 -12.28
C GLN A 177 -0.22 14.31 -11.01
N VAL A 178 -1.00 13.43 -10.37
CA VAL A 178 -1.85 13.79 -9.22
C VAL A 178 -1.16 13.52 -7.88
N THR A 179 -0.01 12.84 -7.90
CA THR A 179 0.84 12.66 -6.73
C THR A 179 1.47 14.01 -6.37
N PRO A 180 1.19 14.58 -5.18
CA PRO A 180 1.74 15.88 -4.80
C PRO A 180 3.27 15.88 -4.78
N LYS A 181 3.90 16.98 -5.23
CA LYS A 181 5.36 17.15 -5.25
C LYS A 181 5.95 17.75 -3.96
N LYS A 182 5.08 18.27 -3.09
CA LYS A 182 5.45 18.83 -1.77
C LYS A 182 4.60 18.16 -0.71
N LYS A 183 5.17 18.10 0.49
CA LYS A 183 4.52 17.62 1.71
C LYS A 183 3.06 18.06 1.76
N LEU A 184 2.18 17.09 1.97
CA LEU A 184 0.84 17.36 2.49
C LEU A 184 1.00 17.76 3.96
N ARG A 185 1.39 19.02 4.22
CA ARG A 185 1.19 19.60 5.55
C ARG A 185 -0.29 19.41 5.85
N ASN A 186 -0.58 18.74 6.97
CA ASN A 186 -1.92 18.54 7.50
C ASN A 186 -2.70 19.88 7.48
N SER A 187 -3.44 20.14 6.40
CA SER A 187 -4.42 21.22 6.31
C SER A 187 -5.83 20.63 6.36
N ILE A 188 -5.99 19.57 7.14
CA ILE A 188 -7.29 19.08 7.58
C ILE A 188 -7.35 19.34 9.09
N ARG A 189 -7.57 20.62 9.44
CA ARG A 189 -8.42 20.89 10.60
C ARG A 189 -9.83 20.54 10.13
N LEU A 190 -10.34 19.40 10.59
CA LEU A 190 -11.79 19.22 10.74
C LEU A 190 -12.18 19.95 12.02
#